data_AF-A0A8T1S628-F1
#
_entry.id   AF-A0A8T1S628-F1
#
_cell.length_a   1.000
_cell.length_b   1.000
_cell.length_c   1.000
_cell.angle_alpha   90.00
_cell.angle_beta   90.00
_cell.angle_gamma   90.00
#
_symmetry.space_group_name_H-M   'P 1'
#
loop_
_entity.id
_entity.type
_entity.pdbx_description
1 polymer ?
#
loop_
_entity_poly.entity_id
_entity_poly.type
_entity_poly.pdbx_seq_one_letter_code
_entity_poly.pdbx_strand_id
1 'polypeptide(L)' 'FKQRKDRVTLLFCVNKSDSHKIRSLMIGKARSPRCFHHVNMKALPFEYTNSKNAWMNRSIFEDRFHKTFVPAVRDHL' A
#
# COMPACT_ATOMS: atom_id res chain seq x y z
N PHE A 1 -25.99 10.18 15.56
CA PHE A 1 -24.56 10.46 15.28
C PHE A 1 -24.21 10.04 13.86
N LYS A 2 -23.57 10.91 13.07
CA LYS A 2 -23.09 10.57 11.70
C LYS A 2 -21.71 9.92 11.81
N GLN A 3 -21.60 8.63 11.48
CA GLN A 3 -20.30 7.97 11.43
C GLN A 3 -19.41 8.61 10.36
N ARG A 4 -18.16 8.92 10.71
CA ARG A 4 -17.15 9.26 9.72
C ARG A 4 -16.83 8.00 8.93
N LYS A 5 -17.08 8.04 7.62
CA LYS A 5 -16.73 6.96 6.68
C LYS A 5 -15.28 7.10 6.22
N ASP A 6 -14.37 7.19 7.20
CA ASP A 6 -12.95 7.20 6.91
C ASP A 6 -12.54 5.81 6.42
N ARG A 7 -11.67 5.77 5.40
CA ARG A 7 -11.29 4.54 4.71
C ARG A 7 -9.81 4.56 4.39
N VAL A 8 -9.20 3.40 4.54
CA VAL A 8 -7.90 3.06 4.00
C VAL A 8 -8.00 1.69 3.35
N THR A 9 -7.21 1.45 2.31
CA THR A 9 -7.08 0.14 1.68
C THR A 9 -5.64 -0.36 1.86
N LEU A 10 -5.49 -1.63 2.22
CA LEU A 10 -4.19 -2.31 2.27
C LEU A 10 -4.15 -3.37 1.18
N LEU A 11 -3.08 -3.36 0.39
CA LEU A 11 -2.75 -4.42 -0.56
C LEU A 11 -1.61 -5.26 0.01
N PHE A 12 -1.89 -6.54 0.20
CA PHE A 12 -0.92 -7.54 0.62
C PHE A 12 -0.51 -8.40 -0.57
N CYS A 13 0.77 -8.76 -0.61
CA CYS A 13 1.34 -9.67 -1.60
C CYS A 13 2.18 -10.71 -0.84
N VAL A 14 1.58 -11.87 -0.60
CA VAL A 14 2.14 -12.96 0.21
C VAL A 14 1.99 -14.29 -0.52
N ASN A 15 2.94 -15.20 -0.35
CA ASN A 15 2.82 -16.56 -0.87
C ASN A 15 2.05 -17.46 0.13
N LYS A 16 1.63 -18.64 -0.34
CA LYS A 16 0.84 -19.59 0.46
C LYS A 16 1.58 -20.06 1.73
N SER A 17 2.89 -20.23 1.64
CA SER A 17 3.74 -20.68 2.75
C SER A 17 4.13 -19.57 3.73
N ASP A 18 3.69 -18.33 3.48
CA ASP A 18 4.03 -17.14 4.26
C ASP A 18 5.54 -16.81 4.34
N SER A 19 6.37 -17.56 3.62
CA SER A 19 7.83 -17.45 3.59
C SER A 19 8.32 -16.25 2.80
N HIS A 20 7.47 -15.68 1.95
CA HIS A 20 7.79 -14.50 1.16
C HIS A 20 6.65 -13.49 1.26
N LYS A 21 6.97 -12.35 1.89
CA LYS A 21 6.07 -11.21 2.06
C LYS A 21 6.68 -10.00 1.39
N ILE A 22 5.99 -9.48 0.39
CA ILE A 22 6.36 -8.23 -0.25
C ILE A 22 5.77 -7.09 0.59
N ARG A 23 6.50 -5.98 0.68
CA ARG A 23 6.06 -4.79 1.43
C ARG A 23 4.68 -4.34 0.95
N SER A 24 3.74 -4.29 1.90
CA SER A 24 2.34 -3.94 1.62
C SER A 24 2.19 -2.49 1.17
N LEU A 25 1.12 -2.20 0.41
CA LEU A 25 0.76 -0.83 0.04
C LEU A 25 -0.48 -0.38 0.82
N MET A 26 -0.36 0.75 1.49
CA MET A 26 -1.48 1.48 2.09
C MET A 26 -1.96 2.59 1.16
N ILE A 27 -3.27 2.64 0.90
CA ILE A 27 -3.95 3.67 0.12
C ILE A 27 -4.83 4.46 1.06
N GLY A 28 -4.53 5.75 1.22
CA GLY A 28 -5.39 6.68 1.96
C GLY A 28 -6.07 7.70 1.05
N LYS A 29 -6.87 8.58 1.65
CA LYS A 29 -7.55 9.65 0.93
C LYS A 29 -6.64 10.86 0.69
N ALA A 30 -5.95 11.29 1.74
CA ALA A 30 -5.10 12.48 1.71
C ALA A 30 -3.74 12.16 1.06
N ARG A 31 -3.24 13.04 0.19
CA ARG A 31 -1.90 12.87 -0.38
C ARG A 31 -0.80 12.90 0.69
N SER A 32 -0.94 13.77 1.69
CA SER A 32 -0.07 13.86 2.87
C SER A 32 -0.93 13.86 4.14
N PRO A 33 -1.19 12.68 4.74
CA PRO A 33 -1.92 12.57 6.00
C PRO A 33 -1.17 13.26 7.14
N ARG A 34 -1.89 14.02 7.97
CA ARG A 34 -1.30 14.67 9.15
C ARG A 34 -0.71 13.69 10.16
N CYS A 35 -1.21 12.45 10.22
CA CYS A 35 -0.66 11.41 11.09
C CYS A 35 0.75 10.95 10.67
N PHE A 36 1.20 11.28 9.46
CA PHE A 36 2.56 11.00 9.00
C PHE A 36 3.50 12.19 9.15
N HIS A 37 3.07 13.25 9.83
CA HIS A 37 3.93 14.37 10.15
C HIS A 37 5.08 13.91 11.07
N HIS A 38 6.31 14.26 10.71
CA HIS A 38 7.54 13.80 11.38
C HIS A 38 7.74 12.27 11.43
N VAL A 39 7.01 11.50 10.62
CA VAL A 39 7.21 10.05 10.51
C VAL A 39 8.20 9.76 9.39
N ASN A 40 9.21 8.93 9.67
CA ASN A 40 10.07 8.38 8.63
C ASN A 40 9.30 7.35 7.81
N MET A 41 8.73 7.77 6.68
CA MET A 41 7.94 6.91 5.79
C MET A 41 8.71 5.68 5.32
N LYS A 42 10.04 5.75 5.21
CA LYS A 42 10.87 4.61 4.80
C LYS A 42 10.90 3.51 5.86
N ALA A 43 10.77 3.86 7.14
CA ALA A 43 10.79 2.92 8.26
C ALA A 43 9.44 2.20 8.50
N LEU A 44 8.36 2.64 7.85
CA LEU A 44 7.05 1.99 8.00
C LEU A 44 7.04 0.60 7.35
N PRO A 45 6.26 -0.38 7.87
CA PRO A 45 6.18 -1.73 7.29
C PRO A 45 5.39 -1.77 5.96
N PHE A 46 4.90 -0.63 5.50
CA PHE A 46 4.15 -0.47 4.26
C PHE A 46 4.63 0.76 3.50
N GLU A 47 4.32 0.81 2.22
CA GLU A 47 4.41 2.01 1.41
C GLU A 47 3.06 2.73 1.39
N TYR A 48 3.06 4.03 1.13
CA TYR A 48 1.85 4.84 1.13
C TYR A 48 1.60 5.49 -0.23
N THR A 49 0.34 5.44 -0.66
CA THR A 49 -0.17 6.22 -1.79
C THR A 49 -1.57 6.75 -1.49
N ASN A 50 -2.14 7.57 -2.38
CA ASN A 50 -3.46 8.14 -2.17
C ASN A 50 -4.37 8.01 -3.40
N SER A 51 -5.67 7.93 -3.13
CA SER A 51 -6.72 8.09 -4.15
C SER A 51 -7.92 8.85 -3.55
N LYS A 52 -8.75 9.47 -4.38
CA LYS A 52 -9.85 10.36 -3.93
C LYS A 52 -10.81 9.69 -2.93
N ASN A 53 -11.01 8.38 -3.06
CA ASN A 53 -11.88 7.57 -2.21
C ASN A 53 -11.12 6.58 -1.31
N ALA A 54 -9.79 6.58 -1.35
CA ALA A 54 -8.91 5.59 -0.72
C ALA A 54 -9.05 4.16 -1.26
N TRP A 55 -9.56 3.98 -2.49
CA TRP A 55 -9.64 2.68 -3.16
C TRP A 55 -8.43 2.43 -4.04
N MET A 56 -8.20 1.15 -4.34
CA MET A 56 -7.37 0.72 -5.46
C MET A 56 -7.93 1.26 -6.77
N ASN A 57 -7.04 1.67 -7.68
CA ASN A 57 -7.39 1.95 -9.06
C ASN A 57 -6.38 1.29 -9.99
N ARG A 58 -6.67 1.28 -11.29
CA ARG A 58 -5.82 0.65 -12.31
C ARG A 58 -4.37 1.15 -12.27
N SER A 59 -4.17 2.46 -12.22
CA SER A 59 -2.83 3.06 -12.22
C SER A 59 -2.02 2.68 -10.98
N ILE A 60 -2.63 2.70 -9.78
CA ILE A 60 -1.98 2.27 -8.54
C ILE A 60 -1.62 0.78 -8.62
N PHE A 61 -2.54 -0.04 -9.14
CA PHE A 61 -2.30 -1.48 -9.26
C PHE A 61 -1.17 -1.78 -10.24
N GLU A 62 -1.20 -1.22 -11.46
CA GLU A 62 -0.17 -1.42 -12.48
C GLU A 62 1.20 -0.96 -11.97
N ASP A 63 1.27 0.20 -11.29
CA ASP A 63 2.50 0.72 -10.69
C ASP A 63 3.08 -0.27 -9.66
N ARG A 64 2.26 -0.74 -8.70
CA ARG A 64 2.70 -1.76 -7.73
C ARG A 64 3.08 -3.08 -8.36
N PHE A 65 2.30 -3.52 -9.35
CA PHE A 65 2.49 -4.81 -9.98
C PHE A 65 3.83 -4.85 -10.72
N HIS A 66 4.10 -3.86 -11.57
CA HIS A 66 5.31 -3.84 -12.38
C HIS A 66 6.56 -3.42 -11.60
N LYS A 67 6.46 -2.47 -10.65
CA LYS A 67 7.65 -1.95 -9.94
C LYS A 67 8.03 -2.74 -8.71
N THR A 68 7.09 -3.38 -8.03
CA THR A 68 7.36 -4.05 -6.76
C THR A 68 7.10 -5.55 -6.86
N PHE A 69 5.93 -5.95 -7.33
CA PHE A 69 5.54 -7.37 -7.31
C PHE A 69 6.36 -8.22 -8.28
N VAL A 70 6.42 -7.85 -9.57
CA VAL A 70 7.13 -8.65 -10.59
C VAL A 70 8.62 -8.85 -10.26
N PRO A 71 9.40 -7.81 -9.88
CA PRO A 71 10.79 -8.01 -9.49
C PRO A 71 10.92 -8.89 -8.24
N ALA A 72 10.15 -8.62 -7.18
CA ALA A 72 10.25 -9.37 -5.93
C ALA A 72 9.91 -10.85 -6.09
N VAL A 73 8.94 -11.19 -6.95
CA VAL A 73 8.62 -12.59 -7.27
C VAL A 73 9.72 -13.23 -8.10
N ARG A 74 10.29 -12.54 -9.08
CA ARG A 74 11.40 -13.07 -9.89
C ARG A 74 12.65 -13.36 -9.06
N ASP A 75 12.94 -12.52 -8.07
CA ASP A 75 14.08 -12.70 -7.17
C ASP A 75 13.86 -13.83 -6.15
N HIS A 76 12.62 -14.28 -5.97
CA HIS A 76 12.26 -15.36 -5.02
C HIS A 76 12.12 -16.74 -5.68
N LEU A 77 12.02 -16.80 -7.02
CA LEU A 77 11.98 -18.02 -7.81
C LEU A 77 13.41 -18.51 -8.13
#